data_AF-A0A962Q3R2-F1
#
_entry.id   AF-A0A962Q3R2-F1
#
_cell.length_a   1.000
_cell.length_b   1.000
_cell.length_c   1.000
_cell.angle_alpha   90.00
_cell.angle_beta   90.00
_cell.angle_gamma   90.00
#
_symmetry.space_group_name_H-M   'P 1'
#
loop_
_entity.id
_entity.type
_entity.pdbx_description
1 polymer ?
#
loop_
_entity_poly.entity_id
_entity_poly.type
_entity_poly.pdbx_seq_one_letter_code
_entity_poly.pdbx_strand_id
1 'polypeptide(L)' 'APELIMVPAAMSASCAFMLPVATAPNSVVYGSGQVTTARMAREGIWLNLLGVAIISSVCYITLA' A
#
# COMPACT_ATOMS: atom_id res chain seq x y z
N ALA A 1 -6.30 -22.38 11.53
CA ALA A 1 -5.59 -22.00 10.30
C ALA A 1 -5.05 -20.57 10.47
N PRO A 2 -3.84 -20.37 11.02
CA PRO A 2 -3.25 -19.04 11.21
C PRO A 2 -2.90 -18.33 9.89
N GLU A 3 -2.91 -19.07 8.78
CA GLU A 3 -2.78 -18.56 7.41
C GLU A 3 -3.80 -17.47 7.03
N LEU A 4 -5.03 -17.51 7.57
CA LEU A 4 -6.08 -16.51 7.31
C LEU A 4 -5.75 -15.10 7.79
N ILE A 5 -4.81 -14.96 8.74
CA ILE A 5 -4.41 -13.66 9.30
C ILE A 5 -3.00 -13.29 8.82
N MET A 6 -2.09 -14.26 8.75
CA MET A 6 -0.71 -14.02 8.35
C MET A 6 -0.55 -13.63 6.87
N VAL A 7 -1.33 -14.24 5.97
CA VAL A 7 -1.28 -13.95 4.52
C VAL A 7 -1.71 -12.51 4.21
N PRO A 8 -2.91 -12.04 4.63
CA PRO A 8 -3.32 -10.67 4.36
C PRO A 8 -2.44 -9.64 5.09
N ALA A 9 -1.89 -9.97 6.27
CA ALA A 9 -0.96 -9.09 6.99
C ALA A 9 0.37 -8.91 6.23
N ALA A 10 0.97 -9.99 5.72
CA ALA A 10 2.21 -9.92 4.94
C ALA A 10 2.03 -9.17 3.61
N MET A 11 0.90 -9.39 2.94
CA MET A 11 0.56 -8.66 1.71
C MET A 11 0.32 -7.17 1.99
N SER A 12 -0.40 -6.83 3.07
CA SER A 12 -0.65 -5.44 3.47
C SER A 12 0.63 -4.70 3.86
N ALA A 13 1.57 -5.38 4.54
CA ALA A 13 2.87 -4.81 4.88
C ALA A 13 3.71 -4.44 3.64
N SER A 14 3.50 -5.12 2.52
CA SER A 14 4.18 -4.82 1.24
C SER A 14 3.59 -3.61 0.51
N CYS A 15 2.37 -3.17 0.86
CA CYS A 15 1.64 -2.08 0.20
C CYS A 15 1.86 -0.68 0.84
N ALA A 16 3.00 -0.44 1.46
CA ALA A 16 3.31 0.83 2.12
C ALA A 16 3.67 1.96 1.12
N PHE A 17 2.68 2.49 0.40
CA PHE A 17 2.86 3.52 -0.65
C PHE A 17 2.76 4.98 -0.17
N MET A 18 2.57 5.23 1.13
CA MET A 18 2.29 6.58 1.67
C MET A 18 3.50 7.50 1.78
N LEU A 19 4.73 6.99 1.75
CA LEU A 19 5.92 7.78 2.04
C LEU A 19 6.89 7.83 0.85
N PRO A 20 7.53 8.97 0.58
CA PRO A 20 8.46 9.16 -0.54
C PRO A 20 9.72 8.28 -0.44
N VAL A 21 10.02 7.78 0.76
CA VAL A 21 11.14 6.88 1.08
C VAL A 21 10.87 5.43 0.68
N ALA A 22 9.60 5.06 0.42
CA ALA A 22 9.24 3.66 0.20
C ALA A 22 9.72 3.08 -1.14
N THR A 23 9.96 3.92 -2.16
CA THR A 23 10.27 3.42 -3.51
C THR A 23 10.98 4.48 -4.36
N ALA A 24 12.05 4.09 -5.06
CA ALA A 24 12.85 4.94 -5.96
C ALA A 24 12.04 5.87 -6.90
N PRO A 25 10.93 5.43 -7.55
CA PRO A 25 10.14 6.33 -8.38
C PRO A 25 9.46 7.47 -7.61
N ASN A 26 8.95 7.23 -6.40
CA ASN A 26 8.33 8.28 -5.57
C ASN A 26 9.37 9.31 -5.11
N SER A 27 10.60 8.87 -4.82
CA SER A 27 11.71 9.74 -4.44
C SER A 27 12.16 10.64 -5.59
N VAL A 28 12.19 10.13 -6.83
CA VAL A 28 12.52 10.90 -8.05
C VAL A 28 11.48 11.98 -8.32
N VAL A 29 10.19 11.66 -8.20
CA VAL A 29 9.10 12.62 -8.40
C VAL A 29 9.09 13.66 -7.27
N TYR A 30 9.39 13.28 -6.03
CA TYR A 30 9.56 14.23 -4.92
C TYR A 30 10.73 15.19 -5.17
N GLY A 31 11.87 14.67 -5.65
CA GLY A 31 13.06 15.45 -5.98
C GLY A 31 12.87 16.46 -7.13
N SER A 32 11.85 16.28 -7.96
CA SER A 32 11.49 17.24 -9.02
C SER A 32 10.89 18.56 -8.51
N GLY A 33 10.54 18.64 -7.22
CA GLY A 33 9.91 19.81 -6.60
C GLY A 33 8.45 20.05 -7.00
N GLN A 34 7.90 19.25 -7.91
CA GLN A 34 6.53 19.36 -8.43
C GLN A 34 5.48 18.69 -7.52
N VAL A 35 5.89 17.79 -6.63
CA VAL A 35 4.98 16.99 -5.80
C VAL A 35 5.39 17.08 -4.33
N THR A 36 4.48 17.56 -3.49
CA THR A 36 4.68 17.66 -2.05
C THR A 36 4.42 16.32 -1.35
N THR A 37 5.07 16.11 -0.21
CA THR A 37 4.83 14.97 0.69
C THR A 37 3.35 14.82 1.07
N ALA A 38 2.66 15.94 1.29
CA ALA A 38 1.22 15.93 1.60
C ALA A 38 0.37 15.36 0.44
N ARG A 39 0.73 15.66 -0.81
CA ARG A 39 0.04 15.09 -1.99
C ARG A 39 0.31 13.60 -2.11
N MET A 40 1.56 13.16 -1.94
CA MET A 40 1.89 11.73 -1.95
C MET A 40 1.20 10.95 -0.85
N ALA A 41 1.13 11.50 0.37
CA ALA A 41 0.44 10.86 1.49
C ALA A 41 -1.05 10.66 1.19
N ARG A 42 -1.70 11.66 0.60
CA ARG A 42 -3.13 11.59 0.25
C ARG A 42 -3.40 10.54 -0.83
N GLU A 43 -2.62 10.53 -1.91
CA GLU A 43 -2.78 9.53 -2.98
C GLU A 43 -2.39 8.11 -2.48
N GLY A 44 -1.37 8.01 -1.63
CA GLY A 44 -0.94 6.76 -1.02
C GLY A 44 -1.96 6.15 -0.06
N ILE A 45 -2.73 6.97 0.66
CA ILE A 45 -3.85 6.50 1.50
C ILE A 45 -4.92 5.80 0.64
N TRP A 46 -5.32 6.41 -0.48
CA TRP A 46 -6.32 5.82 -1.38
C TRP A 46 -5.85 4.51 -1.99
N LEU A 47 -4.59 4.44 -2.41
CA LEU A 47 -3.97 3.22 -2.92
C LEU A 47 -3.89 2.12 -1.85
N ASN A 48 -3.51 2.47 -0.62
CA ASN A 48 -3.44 1.50 0.47
C ASN A 48 -4.84 0.98 0.86
N LEU A 49 -5.86 1.84 0.86
CA LEU A 49 -7.24 1.45 1.14
C LEU A 49 -7.79 0.48 0.09
N LEU A 50 -7.49 0.75 -1.19
CA LEU A 50 -7.82 -0.15 -2.29
C LEU A 50 -7.08 -1.49 -2.17
N GLY A 51 -5.79 -1.45 -1.84
CA GLY A 51 -4.97 -2.64 -1.60
C GLY A 51 -5.53 -3.53 -0.48
N VAL A 52 -5.87 -2.94 0.66
CA VAL A 52 -6.49 -3.67 1.78
C VAL A 52 -7.83 -4.29 1.37
N ALA A 53 -8.68 -3.56 0.64
CA ALA A 53 -9.97 -4.08 0.18
C ALA A 53 -9.79 -5.29 -0.77
N ILE A 54 -8.86 -5.20 -1.71
CA ILE A 54 -8.55 -6.29 -2.65
C ILE A 54 -7.94 -7.48 -1.92
N ILE A 55 -6.91 -7.27 -1.10
CA ILE A 55 -6.22 -8.33 -0.36
C ILE A 55 -7.18 -9.06 0.58
N SER A 56 -8.01 -8.30 1.32
CA SER A 56 -9.01 -8.87 2.23
C SER A 56 -10.05 -9.69 1.46
N SER A 57 -10.54 -9.18 0.32
CA SER A 57 -11.53 -9.89 -0.50
C SER A 57 -10.96 -11.16 -1.12
N VAL A 58 -9.75 -11.09 -1.67
CA VAL A 58 -9.07 -12.25 -2.27
C VAL A 58 -8.78 -13.30 -1.21
N CYS A 59 -8.19 -12.93 -0.07
CA CYS A 59 -7.96 -13.86 1.03
C CYS A 59 -9.26 -14.49 1.52
N TYR A 60 -10.32 -13.70 1.69
CA TYR A 60 -11.62 -14.23 2.09
C TYR A 60 -12.16 -15.25 1.07
N ILE A 61 -12.09 -14.96 -0.24
CA ILE A 61 -12.61 -15.86 -1.29
C ILE A 61 -11.75 -17.13 -1.47
N THR A 62 -10.42 -17.05 -1.28
CA THR A 62 -9.52 -18.20 -1.50
C THR A 62 -9.29 -19.08 -0.26
N LEU A 63 -9.45 -18.53 0.95
CA LEU A 63 -9.23 -19.26 2.21
C LEU A 63 -10.52 -19.62 2.96
N ALA A 64 -11.68 -19.06 2.57
CA ALA A 64 -13.01 -19.49 3.06
C ALA A 64 -13.65 -20.48 2.08
#